data_AF-A0A7C5IRF7-F1
#
_entry.id   AF-A0A7C5IRF7-F1
#
_cell.length_a   1.000
_cell.length_b   1.000
_cell.length_c   1.000
_cell.angle_alpha   90.00
_cell.angle_beta   90.00
_cell.angle_gamma   90.00
#
_symmetry.space_group_name_H-M   'P 1'
#
loop_
_entity.id
_entity.type
_entity.pdbx_description
1 polymer ?
#
loop_
_entity_poly.entity_id
_entity_poly.type
_entity_poly.pdbx_seq_one_letter_code
_entity_poly.pdbx_strand_id
1 'polypeptide(L)'
;MVEEKKLDFCIGLSSNAVLKAEIAEIKAEITEKYVEKKLKHQHFTDAFPYQAQSWNCAQNTYAKVESTGKGINVRFFISNLQGMEAKEIYFEF
;
A
#
# COMPACT_ATOMS: atom_id res chain seq x y z
N MET A 1 18.48 7.01 -14.55
CA MET A 1 17.54 6.71 -13.46
C MET A 1 16.19 6.32 -14.05
N VAL A 2 15.28 5.65 -13.32
CA VAL A 2 13.93 5.31 -13.83
C VAL A 2 13.18 6.55 -14.33
N GLU A 3 13.50 7.73 -13.77
CA GLU A 3 13.04 9.05 -14.21
C GLU A 3 13.35 9.39 -15.69
N GLU A 4 14.34 8.76 -16.32
CA GLU A 4 14.71 9.00 -17.72
C GLU A 4 13.92 8.15 -18.72
N LYS A 5 13.17 7.16 -18.24
CA LYS A 5 12.33 6.31 -19.07
C LYS A 5 10.88 6.54 -18.67
N LYS A 6 10.06 7.01 -19.60
CA LYS A 6 8.59 7.16 -19.46
C LYS A 6 7.91 5.79 -19.37
N LEU A 7 8.29 5.00 -18.37
CA LEU A 7 7.76 3.68 -18.11
C LEU A 7 6.79 3.76 -16.95
N ASP A 8 5.63 3.18 -17.15
CA ASP A 8 4.69 2.94 -16.07
C ASP A 8 5.19 1.78 -15.22
N PHE A 9 5.04 1.89 -13.91
CA PHE A 9 5.49 0.88 -12.96
C PHE A 9 4.52 0.70 -11.80
N CYS A 10 4.49 -0.52 -11.27
CA CYS A 10 3.96 -0.85 -9.97
C CYS A 10 5.00 -1.73 -9.26
N ILE A 11 5.51 -1.29 -8.12
CA ILE A 11 6.63 -1.94 -7.43
C ILE A 11 6.29 -2.15 -5.97
N GLY A 12 6.42 -3.39 -5.49
CA GLY A 12 6.26 -3.74 -4.08
C GLY A 12 7.35 -3.13 -3.20
N LEU A 13 6.95 -2.66 -2.02
CA LEU A 13 7.83 -2.01 -1.06
C LEU A 13 7.89 -2.81 0.25
N SER A 14 9.10 -2.94 0.80
CA SER A 14 9.28 -3.50 2.14
C SER A 14 8.78 -2.54 3.20
N SER A 15 8.06 -3.05 4.20
CA SER A 15 7.54 -2.21 5.28
C SER A 15 8.66 -1.68 6.18
N ASN A 16 8.48 -0.48 6.72
CA ASN A 16 9.30 0.07 7.80
C ASN A 16 8.43 0.78 8.85
N ALA A 17 9.05 1.40 9.85
CA ALA A 17 8.31 2.08 10.92
C ALA A 17 7.46 3.26 10.41
N VAL A 18 7.95 4.02 9.44
CA VAL A 18 7.25 5.17 8.85
C VAL A 18 5.98 4.70 8.13
N LEU A 19 6.12 3.73 7.23
CA LEU A 19 4.98 3.17 6.50
C LEU A 19 3.96 2.51 7.43
N LYS A 20 4.42 1.86 8.51
CA LYS A 20 3.52 1.25 9.51
C LYS A 20 2.76 2.30 10.31
N ALA A 21 3.39 3.45 10.60
CA ALA A 21 2.74 4.56 11.29
C ALA A 21 1.66 5.18 10.40
N GLU A 22 1.94 5.35 9.11
CA GLU A 22 1.00 5.91 8.13
C GLU A 22 -0.34 5.16 8.09
N ILE A 23 -0.30 3.82 8.16
CA ILE A 23 -1.51 2.97 8.08
C ILE A 23 -2.01 2.51 9.46
N ALA A 24 -1.49 3.05 10.56
CA ALA A 24 -1.76 2.52 11.89
C ALA A 24 -3.25 2.55 12.25
N GLU A 25 -3.93 3.66 11.94
CA GLU A 25 -5.36 3.84 12.21
C GLU A 25 -6.22 2.89 11.38
N ILE A 26 -5.97 2.84 10.06
CA ILE A 26 -6.66 1.93 9.12
C ILE A 26 -6.47 0.47 9.55
N LYS A 27 -5.25 0.10 9.96
CA LYS A 27 -4.96 -1.24 10.44
C LYS A 27 -5.73 -1.56 11.72
N ALA A 28 -5.82 -0.62 12.65
CA ALA A 28 -6.57 -0.80 13.90
C ALA A 28 -8.06 -1.01 13.62
N GLU A 29 -8.64 -0.17 12.76
CA GLU A 29 -10.04 -0.28 12.33
C GLU A 29 -10.34 -1.63 11.67
N ILE A 30 -9.51 -2.07 10.74
CA ILE A 30 -9.68 -3.36 10.06
C ILE A 30 -9.52 -4.53 11.04
N THR A 31 -8.64 -4.36 12.03
CA THR A 31 -8.42 -5.38 13.06
C THR A 31 -9.69 -5.61 13.87
N GLU A 32 -10.27 -4.55 14.42
CA GLU A 32 -11.52 -4.59 15.19
C GLU A 32 -12.71 -5.08 14.34
N LYS A 33 -12.85 -4.55 13.12
CA LYS A 33 -14.02 -4.87 12.28
C LYS A 33 -13.99 -6.28 11.71
N TYR A 34 -12.80 -6.80 11.36
CA TYR A 34 -12.69 -8.03 10.56
C TYR A 34 -11.75 -9.08 11.15
N VAL A 35 -10.55 -8.70 11.61
CA VAL A 35 -9.53 -9.67 12.05
C VAL A 35 -9.97 -10.41 13.30
N GLU A 36 -10.45 -9.70 14.31
CA GLU A 36 -10.91 -10.28 15.58
C GLU A 36 -12.11 -11.21 15.38
N LYS A 37 -12.94 -10.91 14.38
CA LYS A 37 -14.12 -11.70 13.99
C LYS A 37 -13.78 -12.83 13.01
N LYS A 38 -12.50 -13.01 12.65
CA LYS A 38 -11.99 -13.97 11.66
C LYS A 38 -12.66 -13.85 10.29
N LEU A 39 -13.09 -12.64 9.92
CA LEU A 39 -13.69 -12.34 8.63
C LEU A 39 -12.60 -11.96 7.62
N LYS A 40 -12.74 -12.43 6.38
CA LYS A 40 -11.87 -12.01 5.28
C LYS A 40 -12.28 -10.62 4.80
N HIS A 41 -11.31 -9.74 4.60
CA HIS A 41 -11.54 -8.39 4.12
C HIS A 41 -10.26 -7.84 3.46
N GLN A 42 -10.41 -7.03 2.41
CA GLN A 42 -9.31 -6.33 1.76
C GLN A 42 -9.67 -4.85 1.66
N HIS A 43 -8.78 -4.01 2.20
CA HIS A 43 -8.85 -2.57 2.08
C HIS A 43 -7.61 -2.08 1.33
N PHE A 44 -7.82 -1.13 0.43
CA PHE A 44 -6.76 -0.42 -0.28
C PHE A 44 -6.84 1.05 0.12
N THR A 45 -5.71 1.64 0.47
CA THR A 45 -5.64 3.06 0.81
C THR A 45 -5.67 3.91 -0.45
N ASP A 46 -6.06 5.17 -0.29
CA ASP A 46 -5.71 6.22 -1.25
C ASP A 46 -4.19 6.37 -1.34
N ALA A 47 -3.72 7.04 -2.39
CA ALA A 47 -2.31 7.36 -2.56
C ALA A 47 -1.85 8.31 -1.44
N PHE A 48 -0.73 7.99 -0.81
CA PHE A 48 -0.03 8.88 0.11
C PHE A 48 1.43 9.08 -0.33
N PRO A 49 2.01 10.27 -0.11
CA PRO A 49 3.39 10.53 -0.48
C PRO A 49 4.33 9.82 0.50
N TYR A 50 5.28 9.05 -0.02
CA TYR A 50 6.38 8.52 0.78
C TYR A 50 7.70 8.61 0.01
N GLN A 51 8.75 8.98 0.73
CA GLN A 51 10.10 9.09 0.20
C GLN A 51 11.07 8.36 1.11
N ALA A 52 11.69 7.29 0.59
CA ALA A 52 12.84 6.72 1.27
C ALA A 52 14.02 7.71 1.20
N GLN A 53 14.87 7.72 2.22
CA GLN A 53 16.03 8.62 2.27
C GLN A 53 16.98 8.46 1.06
N SER A 54 17.01 7.28 0.45
CA SER A 54 17.81 6.97 -0.73
C SER A 54 17.17 7.40 -2.05
N TRP A 55 15.96 7.98 -2.04
CA TRP A 55 15.24 8.40 -3.24
C TRP A 55 15.38 9.91 -3.45
N ASN A 56 15.49 10.32 -4.70
CA ASN A 56 15.59 11.74 -5.06
C ASN A 56 14.25 12.48 -4.94
N CYS A 57 13.14 11.75 -5.06
CA CYS A 57 11.79 12.29 -5.01
C CYS A 57 10.82 11.34 -4.31
N ALA A 58 9.73 11.91 -3.77
CA ALA A 58 8.63 11.15 -3.21
C ALA A 58 7.86 10.38 -4.28
N GLN A 59 7.28 9.25 -3.90
CA GLN A 59 6.48 8.39 -4.77
C GLN A 59 5.05 8.28 -4.23
N ASN A 60 4.09 8.14 -5.14
CA ASN A 60 2.72 7.76 -4.77
C ASN A 60 2.76 6.33 -4.24
N THR A 61 2.43 6.19 -2.96
CA THR A 61 2.52 4.95 -2.21
C THR A 61 1.14 4.54 -1.75
N TYR A 62 0.92 3.23 -1.76
CA TYR A 62 -0.36 2.62 -1.45
C TYR A 62 -0.13 1.46 -0.50
N ALA A 63 -1.18 1.10 0.26
CA ALA A 63 -1.17 -0.11 1.06
C ALA A 63 -2.39 -0.98 0.77
N LYS A 64 -2.15 -2.29 0.65
CA LYS A 64 -3.17 -3.32 0.75
C LYS A 64 -3.16 -3.85 2.19
N VAL A 65 -4.24 -3.61 2.92
CA VAL A 65 -4.45 -4.10 4.29
C VAL A 65 -5.50 -5.21 4.25
N GLU A 66 -5.07 -6.45 4.46
CA GLU A 66 -5.89 -7.65 4.27
C GLU A 66 -6.07 -8.42 5.57
N SER A 67 -7.31 -8.58 6.01
CA SER A 67 -7.67 -9.63 6.96
C SER A 67 -7.82 -10.96 6.21
N THR A 68 -7.04 -11.96 6.61
CA THR A 68 -7.02 -13.29 5.98
C THR A 68 -7.95 -14.31 6.67
N GLY A 69 -8.62 -13.90 7.75
CA GLY A 69 -9.30 -14.80 8.69
C GLY A 69 -8.37 -15.53 9.67
N LYS A 70 -7.04 -15.42 9.50
CA LYS A 70 -6.01 -15.92 10.43
C LYS A 70 -5.20 -14.80 11.10
N GLY A 71 -5.34 -13.58 10.59
CA GLY A 71 -4.53 -12.43 10.97
C GLY A 71 -4.52 -11.40 9.86
N ILE A 72 -3.78 -10.31 10.09
CA ILE A 72 -3.67 -9.18 9.17
C ILE A 72 -2.38 -9.27 8.34
N ASN A 73 -2.47 -9.00 7.05
CA ASN A 73 -1.35 -8.89 6.13
C ASN A 73 -1.36 -7.49 5.53
N VAL A 74 -0.23 -6.78 5.61
CA VAL A 74 -0.07 -5.44 5.00
C VAL A 74 1.02 -5.51 3.95
N ARG A 75 0.71 -5.05 2.74
CA ARG A 75 1.68 -4.90 1.65
C ARG A 75 1.67 -3.46 1.17
N PHE A 76 2.85 -2.89 1.02
CA PHE A 76 3.03 -1.56 0.45
C PHE A 76 3.50 -1.70 -0.99
N PHE A 77 3.12 -0.75 -1.82
CA PHE A 77 3.59 -0.64 -3.19
C PHE A 77 3.58 0.82 -3.65
N ILE A 78 4.38 1.12 -4.66
CA ILE A 78 4.45 2.43 -5.31
C ILE A 78 4.07 2.30 -6.77
N SER A 79 3.49 3.36 -7.34
CA SER A 79 3.13 3.40 -8.76
C SER A 79 3.11 4.83 -9.29
N ASN A 80 3.40 5.00 -10.58
CA ASN A 80 3.22 6.26 -11.30
C ASN A 80 1.98 6.25 -12.22
N LEU A 81 1.21 5.16 -12.26
CA LEU A 81 -0.02 5.03 -13.03
C LEU A 81 -1.03 6.11 -12.63
N GLN A 82 -1.72 6.65 -13.63
CA GLN A 82 -2.72 7.71 -13.47
C GLN A 82 -4.11 7.20 -13.86
N GLY A 83 -5.14 7.71 -13.19
CA GLY A 83 -6.55 7.38 -13.52
C GLY A 83 -6.98 5.97 -13.12
N MET A 84 -6.23 5.30 -12.26
CA MET A 84 -6.55 3.97 -11.72
C MET A 84 -6.61 4.03 -10.19
N GLU A 85 -7.54 3.28 -9.63
CA GLU A 85 -7.66 3.06 -8.19
C GLU A 85 -6.58 2.10 -7.69
N ALA A 86 -6.20 2.20 -6.42
CA ALA A 86 -5.15 1.38 -5.80
C ALA A 86 -5.38 -0.13 -5.97
N LYS A 87 -6.64 -0.56 -5.97
CA LYS A 87 -7.02 -1.96 -6.20
C LYS A 87 -6.74 -2.40 -7.65
N GLU A 88 -7.03 -1.54 -8.63
CA GLU A 88 -6.79 -1.82 -10.05
C GLU A 88 -5.28 -1.91 -10.30
N ILE A 89 -4.52 -0.94 -9.78
CA ILE A 89 -3.05 -0.93 -9.85
C ILE A 89 -2.44 -2.21 -9.29
N TYR A 90 -2.98 -2.74 -8.18
CA TYR A 90 -2.42 -3.93 -7.52
C TYR A 90 -2.71 -5.24 -8.27
N PHE A 91 -3.82 -5.33 -9.01
CA PHE A 91 -4.23 -6.58 -9.66
C PHE A 91 -3.89 -6.64 -11.15
N GLU A 92 -3.74 -5.49 -11.81
CA GLU A 92 -3.44 -5.42 -13.25
C GLU A 92 -1.94 -5.41 -13.56
N PHE A 93 -1.08 -5.31 -12.54
CA PHE A 93 0.39 -5.36 -12.61
C PHE A 93 0.96 -6.37 -11.61
#